data_AF-A0A7Y1V5G8-F1
#
_entry.id   AF-A0A7Y1V5G8-F1
#
_cell.length_a   1.000
_cell.length_b   1.000
_cell.length_c   1.000
_cell.angle_alpha   90.00
_cell.angle_beta   90.00
_cell.angle_gamma   90.00
#
_symmetry.space_group_name_H-M   'P 1'
#
loop_
_entity.id
_entity.type
_entity.pdbx_description
1 polymer ?
#
loop_
_entity_poly.entity_id
_entity_poly.type
_entity_poly.pdbx_seq_one_letter_code
_entity_poly.pdbx_strand_id
1 'polypeptide(L)'
;PRSEGILAAYMNPTSAVGQVAMTSLAGEIEAERGNLDKAIKLLSEAVELEMNLVYQEPSAWHYPVRHALGAVLLQAGKAAEAEVVYRADLEKHRVNGWSLFGLYQSLIDQGEVKKAKKVRSKFEDVWQHADVALTASRF
;
A
#
# COMPACT_ATOMS: atom_id res chain seq x y z
N PRO A 1 11.31 20.39 -15.94
CA PRO A 1 11.23 21.86 -16.03
C PRO A 1 9.83 22.44 -16.35
N ARG A 2 9.04 21.89 -17.29
CA ARG A 2 7.79 22.55 -17.76
C ARG A 2 6.55 22.31 -16.89
N SER A 3 6.58 21.38 -15.94
CA SER A 3 5.43 20.98 -15.11
C SER A 3 5.54 21.37 -13.63
N GLU A 4 6.66 21.97 -13.20
CA GLU A 4 6.91 22.30 -11.78
C GLU A 4 5.95 23.38 -11.24
N GLY A 5 5.39 24.23 -12.11
CA GLY A 5 4.37 25.23 -11.73
C GLY A 5 2.92 24.81 -11.99
N ILE A 6 2.69 23.62 -12.56
CA ILE A 6 1.34 23.11 -12.81
C ILE A 6 0.94 22.30 -11.58
N LEU A 7 -0.15 22.67 -10.93
CA LEU A 7 -0.65 21.97 -9.76
C LEU A 7 -1.64 20.87 -10.20
N ALA A 8 -1.34 19.61 -9.90
CA ALA A 8 -2.27 18.51 -10.14
C ALA A 8 -3.34 18.44 -9.04
N ALA A 9 -2.96 18.90 -7.85
CA ALA A 9 -3.81 19.06 -6.69
C ALA A 9 -3.36 20.37 -6.02
N TYR A 10 -4.28 21.20 -5.50
CA TYR A 10 -4.09 22.62 -5.15
C TYR A 10 -2.77 23.01 -4.44
N MET A 11 -2.09 22.08 -3.77
CA MET A 11 -0.84 22.32 -3.03
C MET A 11 0.35 21.46 -3.49
N ASN A 12 0.16 20.56 -4.46
CA ASN A 12 1.17 19.59 -4.90
C ASN A 12 1.51 19.79 -6.40
N PRO A 13 2.81 19.97 -6.75
CA PRO A 13 3.23 20.04 -8.15
C PRO A 13 2.87 18.76 -8.92
N THR A 14 2.44 18.92 -10.18
CA THR A 14 2.12 17.80 -11.08
C THR A 14 3.31 16.87 -11.26
N SER A 15 4.53 17.41 -11.26
CA SER A 15 5.77 16.62 -11.30
C SER A 15 5.91 15.70 -10.09
N ALA A 16 5.57 16.17 -8.88
CA ALA A 16 5.68 15.36 -7.66
C ALA A 16 4.66 14.21 -7.67
N VAL A 17 3.39 14.52 -7.97
CA VAL A 17 2.34 13.50 -8.10
C VAL A 17 2.65 12.52 -9.23
N GLY A 18 3.14 13.02 -10.36
CA GLY A 18 3.57 12.19 -11.49
C GLY A 18 4.74 11.27 -11.13
N GLN A 19 5.64 11.70 -10.25
CA GLN A 19 6.74 10.84 -9.80
C GLN A 19 6.26 9.69 -8.92
N VAL A 20 5.30 9.94 -8.02
CA VAL A 20 4.63 8.86 -7.28
C VAL A 20 4.02 7.86 -8.27
N ALA A 21 3.24 8.34 -9.24
CA ALA A 21 2.58 7.50 -10.24
C ALA A 21 3.56 6.64 -11.05
N MET A 22 4.62 7.26 -11.59
CA MET A 22 5.61 6.55 -12.40
C MET A 22 6.38 5.51 -11.58
N THR A 23 6.79 5.85 -10.37
CA THR A 23 7.56 4.94 -9.51
C THR A 23 6.69 3.79 -9.00
N SER A 24 5.43 4.05 -8.62
CA SER A 24 4.47 2.99 -8.26
C SER A 24 4.23 2.02 -9.41
N LEU A 25 3.97 2.54 -10.62
CA LEU A 25 3.75 1.71 -11.81
C LEU A 25 4.99 0.89 -12.18
N ALA A 26 6.19 1.49 -12.10
CA ALA A 26 7.43 0.77 -12.34
C ALA A 26 7.62 -0.38 -11.34
N GLY A 27 7.30 -0.16 -10.06
CA GLY A 27 7.33 -1.20 -9.03
C GLY A 27 6.37 -2.35 -9.34
N GLU A 28 5.15 -2.04 -9.74
CA GLU A 28 4.15 -3.04 -10.15
C GLU A 28 4.59 -3.86 -11.37
N ILE A 29 5.12 -3.22 -12.41
CA ILE A 29 5.63 -3.91 -13.60
C ILE A 29 6.77 -4.89 -13.24
N GLU A 30 7.66 -4.50 -12.33
CA GLU A 30 8.73 -5.38 -11.89
C GLU A 30 8.22 -6.54 -11.02
N ALA A 31 7.17 -6.33 -10.23
CA ALA A 31 6.51 -7.40 -9.47
C ALA A 31 5.89 -8.44 -10.41
N GLU A 32 5.18 -8.00 -11.45
CA GLU A 32 4.61 -8.87 -12.49
C GLU A 32 5.67 -9.63 -13.30
N ARG A 33 6.87 -9.07 -13.43
CA ARG A 33 8.03 -9.75 -14.05
C ARG A 33 8.72 -10.74 -13.10
N GLY A 34 8.30 -10.83 -11.84
CA GLY A 34 8.94 -11.64 -10.82
C GLY A 34 10.23 -11.04 -10.24
N ASN A 35 10.57 -9.80 -10.59
CA ASN A 35 11.75 -9.10 -10.08
C ASN A 35 11.46 -8.47 -8.71
N LEU A 36 11.12 -9.31 -7.72
CA LEU A 36 10.52 -8.87 -6.45
C LEU A 36 11.41 -7.90 -5.66
N ASP A 37 12.73 -8.10 -5.60
CA ASP A 37 13.62 -7.17 -4.89
C ASP A 37 13.63 -5.77 -5.53
N LYS A 38 13.57 -5.70 -6.87
CA LYS A 38 13.49 -4.42 -7.59
C LYS A 38 12.12 -3.77 -7.38
N ALA A 39 11.06 -4.55 -7.41
CA ALA A 39 9.71 -4.09 -7.13
C ALA A 39 9.59 -3.50 -5.72
N ILE A 40 10.11 -4.19 -4.70
CA ILE A 40 10.13 -3.72 -3.30
C ILE A 40 10.87 -2.39 -3.19
N LYS A 41 12.04 -2.27 -3.84
CA LYS A 41 12.81 -1.03 -3.83
C LYS A 41 12.03 0.14 -4.43
N LEU A 42 11.43 -0.05 -5.60
CA LEU A 42 10.63 0.97 -6.29
C LEU A 42 9.38 1.34 -5.49
N LEU A 43 8.64 0.37 -4.95
CA LEU A 43 7.44 0.63 -4.16
C LEU A 43 7.77 1.31 -2.83
N SER A 44 8.90 0.97 -2.20
CA SER A 44 9.38 1.69 -1.01
C SER A 44 9.71 3.15 -1.34
N GLU A 45 10.39 3.40 -2.45
CA GLU A 45 10.66 4.77 -2.93
C GLU A 45 9.36 5.54 -3.23
N ALA A 46 8.38 4.89 -3.84
CA ALA A 46 7.08 5.50 -4.10
C ALA A 46 6.31 5.85 -2.82
N VAL A 47 6.41 5.04 -1.76
CA VAL A 47 5.85 5.37 -0.44
C VAL A 47 6.50 6.63 0.14
N GLU A 48 7.82 6.75 0.04
CA GLU A 48 8.53 7.95 0.51
C GLU A 48 8.14 9.19 -0.30
N LEU A 49 8.00 9.07 -1.62
CA LEU A 49 7.53 10.15 -2.48
C LEU A 49 6.09 10.57 -2.12
N GLU A 50 5.19 9.61 -1.90
CA GLU A 50 3.82 9.87 -1.47
C GLU A 50 3.76 10.57 -0.10
N MET A 51 4.59 10.14 0.85
CA MET A 51 4.68 10.76 2.18
C MET A 51 5.16 12.21 2.16
N ASN A 52 5.93 12.59 1.15
CA ASN A 52 6.42 13.95 0.96
C ASN A 52 5.41 14.87 0.27
N LEU A 53 4.26 14.34 -0.20
CA LEU A 53 3.17 15.17 -0.69
C LEU A 53 2.53 15.94 0.47
N VAL A 54 2.12 17.18 0.19
CA VAL A 54 1.36 17.99 1.15
C VAL A 54 0.01 17.33 1.39
N TYR A 55 -0.32 17.08 2.65
CA TYR A 55 -1.61 16.54 3.06
C TYR A 55 -2.76 17.44 2.57
N GLN A 56 -3.76 16.83 1.93
CA GLN A 56 -4.95 17.50 1.43
C GLN A 56 -6.09 16.50 1.24
N GLU A 57 -7.34 17.01 1.24
CA GLU A 57 -8.54 16.22 0.98
C GLU A 57 -9.32 16.78 -0.21
N PRO A 58 -9.53 16.00 -1.29
CA PRO A 58 -9.08 14.61 -1.48
C PRO A 58 -7.55 14.52 -1.66
N SER A 59 -7.00 13.33 -1.35
CA SER A 59 -5.58 13.02 -1.52
C SER A 59 -5.09 13.39 -2.93
N ALA A 60 -3.88 13.96 -3.02
CA ALA A 60 -3.24 14.25 -4.29
C ALA A 60 -2.91 12.98 -5.10
N TRP A 61 -2.78 11.83 -4.42
CA TRP A 61 -2.58 10.52 -5.03
C TRP A 61 -3.56 9.50 -4.42
N HIS A 62 -4.36 8.86 -5.26
CA HIS A 62 -5.47 8.02 -4.83
C HIS A 62 -5.13 6.52 -4.75
N TYR A 63 -4.04 6.09 -5.39
CA TYR A 63 -3.63 4.69 -5.42
C TYR A 63 -2.74 4.36 -4.21
N PRO A 64 -3.18 3.52 -3.26
CA PRO A 64 -2.49 3.32 -2.00
C PRO A 64 -1.21 2.52 -2.18
N VAL A 65 -0.07 3.20 -2.27
CA VAL A 65 1.24 2.59 -2.57
C VAL A 65 1.65 1.56 -1.51
N ARG A 66 1.26 1.77 -0.26
CA ARG A 66 1.52 0.84 0.84
C ARG A 66 0.80 -0.50 0.67
N HIS A 67 -0.36 -0.53 0.01
CA HIS A 67 -1.06 -1.79 -0.27
C HIS A 67 -0.26 -2.62 -1.29
N ALA A 68 0.19 -1.98 -2.36
CA ALA A 68 1.07 -2.58 -3.35
C ALA A 68 2.36 -3.12 -2.72
N LEU A 69 3.07 -2.28 -1.95
CA LEU A 69 4.30 -2.67 -1.27
C LEU A 69 4.07 -3.87 -0.34
N GLY A 70 3.02 -3.84 0.47
CA GLY A 70 2.68 -4.93 1.38
C GLY A 70 2.39 -6.24 0.64
N ALA A 71 1.66 -6.19 -0.48
CA ALA A 71 1.36 -7.37 -1.29
C ALA A 71 2.64 -7.99 -1.90
N VAL A 72 3.54 -7.16 -2.45
CA VAL A 72 4.81 -7.63 -3.02
C VAL A 72 5.74 -8.19 -1.95
N LEU A 73 5.77 -7.61 -0.75
CA LEU A 73 6.52 -8.15 0.38
C LEU A 73 6.03 -9.55 0.76
N LEU A 74 4.70 -9.77 0.80
CA LEU A 74 4.14 -11.10 1.03
C LEU A 74 4.52 -12.08 -0.09
N GLN A 75 4.42 -11.67 -1.35
CA GLN A 75 4.86 -12.48 -2.50
C GLN A 75 6.35 -12.88 -2.41
N ALA A 76 7.18 -12.01 -1.84
CA ALA A 76 8.60 -12.25 -1.62
C ALA A 76 8.92 -13.07 -0.34
N GLY A 77 7.90 -13.50 0.41
CA GLY A 77 8.08 -14.20 1.69
C GLY A 77 8.55 -13.32 2.85
N LYS A 78 8.48 -11.99 2.69
CA LYS A 78 8.95 -10.98 3.65
C LYS A 78 7.81 -10.53 4.58
N ALA A 79 7.18 -11.50 5.24
CA ALA A 79 5.95 -11.28 5.99
C ALA A 79 6.09 -10.30 7.18
N ALA A 80 7.22 -10.32 7.89
CA ALA A 80 7.47 -9.39 8.99
C ALA A 80 7.56 -7.92 8.51
N GLU A 81 8.13 -7.69 7.33
CA GLU A 81 8.21 -6.35 6.74
C GLU A 81 6.85 -5.90 6.21
N ALA A 82 6.07 -6.82 5.62
CA ALA A 82 4.70 -6.54 5.20
C ALA A 82 3.83 -6.11 6.39
N GLU A 83 3.96 -6.76 7.55
CA GLU A 83 3.26 -6.37 8.78
C GLU A 83 3.54 -4.90 9.14
N VAL A 84 4.79 -4.47 9.09
CA VAL A 84 5.18 -3.07 9.40
C VAL A 84 4.47 -2.10 8.45
N VAL A 85 4.44 -2.41 7.14
CA VAL A 85 3.80 -1.58 6.12
C VAL A 85 2.30 -1.44 6.38
N TYR A 86 1.59 -2.55 6.65
CA TYR A 86 0.16 -2.51 6.92
C TYR A 86 -0.19 -1.83 8.24
N ARG A 87 0.62 -2.02 9.28
CA ARG A 87 0.42 -1.31 10.56
C ARG A 87 0.57 0.19 10.39
N ALA A 88 1.58 0.64 9.65
CA ALA A 88 1.78 2.06 9.36
C ALA A 88 0.62 2.66 8.53
N ASP A 89 0.02 1.91 7.61
CA ASP A 89 -1.20 2.37 6.94
C ASP A 89 -2.37 2.47 7.93
N LEU A 90 -2.57 1.48 8.79
CA LEU A 90 -3.65 1.44 9.78
C LEU A 90 -3.52 2.50 10.89
N GLU A 91 -2.34 3.08 11.10
CA GLU A 91 -2.19 4.26 11.99
C GLU A 91 -2.93 5.47 11.43
N LYS A 92 -2.87 5.67 10.11
CA LYS A 92 -3.55 6.75 9.39
C LYS A 92 -5.00 6.38 9.06
N HIS A 93 -5.23 5.16 8.59
CA HIS A 93 -6.50 4.66 8.08
C HIS A 93 -6.99 3.48 8.94
N ARG A 94 -7.42 3.75 10.18
CA ARG A 94 -7.67 2.76 11.25
C ARG A 94 -8.59 1.59 10.92
N VAL A 95 -9.44 1.73 9.92
CA VAL A 95 -10.44 0.73 9.49
C VAL A 95 -10.33 0.42 7.99
N ASN A 96 -9.14 0.56 7.40
CA ASN A 96 -8.93 0.18 6.01
C ASN A 96 -8.98 -1.34 5.86
N GLY A 97 -10.02 -1.86 5.19
CA GLY A 97 -10.25 -3.29 5.01
C GLY A 97 -9.14 -4.00 4.23
N TRP A 98 -8.58 -3.36 3.20
CA TRP A 98 -7.46 -3.91 2.42
C TRP A 98 -6.21 -4.11 3.28
N SER A 99 -5.87 -3.12 4.12
CA SER A 99 -4.74 -3.19 5.03
C SER A 99 -4.97 -4.18 6.17
N LEU A 100 -6.20 -4.30 6.68
CA LEU A 100 -6.54 -5.34 7.66
C LEU A 100 -6.39 -6.74 7.06
N PHE A 101 -6.80 -6.94 5.81
CA PHE A 101 -6.64 -8.21 5.12
C PHE A 101 -5.16 -8.55 4.89
N GLY A 102 -4.38 -7.59 4.39
CA GLY A 102 -2.93 -7.76 4.22
C GLY A 102 -2.19 -8.03 5.54
N LEU A 103 -2.55 -7.32 6.62
CA LEU A 103 -2.00 -7.58 7.96
C LEU A 103 -2.39 -8.97 8.49
N TYR A 104 -3.59 -9.43 8.19
CA TYR A 104 -4.00 -10.79 8.52
C TYR A 104 -3.12 -11.81 7.79
N GLN A 105 -2.91 -11.66 6.48
CA GLN A 105 -2.03 -12.53 5.69
C GLN A 105 -0.60 -12.54 6.24
N SER A 106 -0.03 -11.36 6.51
CA SER A 106 1.33 -11.24 7.05
C SER A 106 1.51 -11.93 8.41
N LEU A 107 0.49 -11.90 9.27
CA LEU A 107 0.54 -12.58 10.57
C LEU A 107 0.38 -14.10 10.43
N ILE A 108 -0.39 -14.58 9.45
CA ILE A 108 -0.50 -16.01 9.16
C ILE A 108 0.83 -16.56 8.66
N ASP A 109 1.48 -15.87 7.72
CA ASP A 109 2.76 -16.31 7.15
C ASP A 109 3.91 -16.31 8.17
N GLN A 110 3.79 -15.50 9.24
CA GLN A 110 4.70 -15.52 10.39
C GLN A 110 4.36 -16.59 11.45
N GLY A 111 3.24 -17.31 11.32
CA GLY A 111 2.77 -18.27 12.33
C GLY A 111 2.13 -17.64 13.57
N GLU A 112 1.82 -16.34 13.53
CA GLU A 112 1.28 -15.55 14.65
C GLU A 112 -0.25 -15.69 14.77
N VAL A 113 -0.73 -16.93 14.81
CA VAL A 113 -2.16 -17.31 14.68
C VAL A 113 -3.07 -16.57 15.67
N LYS A 114 -2.62 -16.36 16.91
CA LYS A 114 -3.39 -15.63 17.93
C LYS A 114 -3.61 -14.17 17.56
N LYS A 115 -2.59 -13.50 17.01
CA LYS A 115 -2.69 -12.11 16.54
C LYS A 115 -3.52 -12.06 15.26
N ALA A 116 -3.27 -12.98 14.32
CA ALA A 116 -4.00 -13.09 13.07
C ALA A 116 -5.51 -13.22 13.28
N LYS A 117 -5.95 -14.05 14.25
CA LYS A 117 -7.39 -14.23 14.57
C LYS A 117 -8.06 -12.92 15.00
N LYS A 118 -7.37 -12.08 15.77
CA LYS A 118 -7.90 -10.77 16.19
C LYS A 118 -8.05 -9.82 15.00
N VAL A 119 -7.04 -9.74 14.14
CA VAL A 119 -7.06 -8.90 12.94
C VAL A 119 -8.15 -9.36 11.97
N ARG A 120 -8.27 -10.68 11.77
CA ARG A 120 -9.31 -11.28 10.93
C ARG A 120 -10.72 -10.93 11.39
N SER A 121 -11.00 -11.02 12.69
CA SER A 121 -12.31 -10.64 13.22
C SER A 121 -12.65 -9.17 12.95
N LYS A 122 -11.66 -8.27 13.03
CA LYS A 122 -11.85 -6.86 12.69
C LYS A 122 -12.04 -6.65 11.18
N PHE A 123 -11.30 -7.38 10.35
CA PHE A 123 -11.51 -7.37 8.90
C PHE A 123 -12.93 -7.81 8.53
N GLU A 124 -13.40 -8.93 9.08
CA GLU A 124 -14.72 -9.48 8.82
C GLU A 124 -15.84 -8.48 9.18
N ASP A 125 -15.69 -7.74 10.29
CA ASP A 125 -16.64 -6.69 10.68
C ASP A 125 -16.64 -5.49 9.71
N VAL A 126 -15.45 -5.02 9.30
CA VAL A 126 -15.32 -3.88 8.38
C VAL A 126 -15.74 -4.24 6.95
N TRP A 127 -15.54 -5.48 6.54
CA TRP A 127 -15.72 -5.95 5.17
C TRP A 127 -17.06 -6.69 4.94
N GLN A 128 -17.92 -6.78 5.96
CA GLN A 128 -19.15 -7.60 5.93
C GLN A 128 -20.16 -7.22 4.82
N HIS A 129 -20.12 -5.97 4.34
CA HIS A 129 -21.02 -5.46 3.30
C HIS A 129 -20.32 -5.24 1.95
N ALA A 130 -19.07 -5.68 1.80
CA ALA A 130 -18.34 -5.52 0.55
C ALA A 130 -18.82 -6.53 -0.50
N ASP A 131 -18.92 -6.08 -1.75
CA ASP A 131 -19.35 -6.91 -2.88
C ASP A 131 -18.22 -7.81 -3.45
N VAL A 132 -17.01 -7.71 -2.89
CA VAL A 132 -15.82 -8.43 -3.38
C VAL A 132 -15.15 -9.20 -2.24
N ALA A 133 -14.75 -10.43 -2.53
CA ALA A 133 -13.89 -11.22 -1.65
C ALA A 133 -12.43 -10.89 -1.96
N LEU A 134 -11.66 -10.53 -0.93
CA LEU A 134 -10.25 -10.22 -1.10
C LEU A 134 -9.38 -11.48 -1.13
N THR A 135 -8.47 -11.54 -2.09
CA THR A 135 -7.37 -12.53 -2.16
C THR A 135 -6.01 -11.90 -1.86
N ALA A 136 -5.90 -10.58 -2.02
CA ALA A 136 -4.76 -9.77 -1.64
C ALA A 136 -5.22 -8.37 -1.20
N SER A 137 -4.30 -7.55 -0.71
CA SER A 137 -4.52 -6.14 -0.36
C SER A 137 -4.59 -5.22 -1.60
N ARG A 138 -4.54 -5.79 -2.80
CA ARG A 138 -4.72 -5.16 -4.11
C ARG A 138 -5.42 -6.15 -5.04
N PHE A 139 -5.91 -5.67 -6.19
CA PHE A 139 -6.41 -6.53 -7.27
C PHE A 139 -5.28 -7.09 -8.13
#